data_AF-A0A354F662-F1
#
_entry.id   AF-A0A354F662-F1
#
_cell.length_a   1.000
_cell.length_b   1.000
_cell.length_c   1.000
_cell.angle_alpha   90.00
_cell.angle_beta   90.00
_cell.angle_gamma   90.00
#
_symmetry.space_group_name_H-M   'P 1'
#
loop_
_entity.id
_entity.type
_entity.pdbx_description
1 polymer ?
#
loop_
_entity_poly.entity_id
_entity_poly.type
_entity_poly.pdbx_seq_one_letter_code
_entity_poly.pdbx_strand_id
1 'polypeptide(L)'
;MRRNGKCKFLILNLNFAFLIFNFSFAHAWQVPVEVSAYRDNGEKVYNKLIIGVEPGATNNFDNLWDTPALTSHPDPDIPLLLKAYLNSKGSGKEDVKLWKDIRGVSKSDTTWDITIDSLPSGKAVIISWVSPFGMLKTGERLVLKDNEKVGDDDQPIETDITEASSYAFLSDEDGSRSLSVVFSKESTSGSKSGGGSGFGCGTVRFYNDAPPAGGSAVIGIIVLFSPVIFFRLIRNRS
;
A
#
# COMPACT_ATOMS: atom_id res chain seq x y z
N MET A 1 -36.88 -11.95 69.48
CA MET A 1 -35.96 -10.79 69.65
C MET A 1 -34.60 -11.39 70.02
N ARG A 2 -33.48 -11.24 69.30
CA ARG A 2 -32.82 -10.12 68.61
C ARG A 2 -32.13 -10.62 67.34
N ARG A 3 -32.11 -9.77 66.32
CA ARG A 3 -31.67 -10.02 64.94
C ARG A 3 -30.17 -9.77 64.73
N ASN A 4 -29.61 -10.59 63.82
CA ASN A 4 -28.71 -10.26 62.71
C ASN A 4 -27.55 -9.29 62.94
N GLY A 5 -26.35 -9.84 63.00
CA GLY A 5 -25.12 -9.16 62.62
C GLY A 5 -24.29 -10.09 61.74
N LYS A 6 -23.75 -9.55 60.65
CA LYS A 6 -22.73 -10.15 59.77
C LYS A 6 -23.26 -11.06 58.64
N CYS A 7 -23.81 -10.45 57.59
CA CYS A 7 -23.64 -10.97 56.24
C CYS A 7 -23.81 -9.82 55.22
N LYS A 8 -22.88 -8.86 55.27
CA LYS A 8 -22.70 -7.83 54.25
C LYS A 8 -21.21 -7.74 53.91
N PHE A 9 -20.68 -8.79 53.30
CA PHE A 9 -19.33 -8.75 52.71
C PHE A 9 -19.16 -9.77 51.59
N LEU A 10 -20.20 -9.98 50.79
CA LEU A 10 -20.17 -10.94 49.67
C LEU A 10 -20.85 -10.39 48.41
N ILE A 11 -20.69 -9.09 48.14
CA ILE A 11 -21.11 -8.44 46.89
C ILE A 11 -20.07 -7.37 46.55
N LEU A 12 -18.78 -7.74 46.42
CA LEU A 12 -17.78 -6.79 45.90
C LEU A 12 -16.48 -7.45 45.45
N ASN A 13 -16.52 -8.61 44.80
CA ASN A 13 -15.34 -9.21 44.15
C ASN A 13 -15.74 -10.07 42.95
N LEU A 14 -16.70 -9.59 42.16
CA LEU A 14 -17.10 -10.23 40.90
C LEU A 14 -17.31 -9.18 39.80
N ASN A 15 -16.42 -8.20 39.73
CA ASN A 15 -16.44 -7.15 38.69
C ASN A 15 -15.05 -6.90 38.06
N PHE A 16 -14.08 -7.79 38.26
CA PHE A 16 -12.75 -7.64 37.67
C PHE A 16 -12.24 -8.93 36.99
N ALA A 17 -13.17 -9.80 36.61
CA ALA A 17 -12.99 -10.60 35.41
C ALA A 17 -13.58 -9.79 34.24
N PHE A 18 -13.05 -8.58 34.03
CA PHE A 18 -12.99 -8.06 32.67
C PHE A 18 -12.18 -9.13 31.95
N LEU A 19 -12.90 -10.03 31.28
CA LEU A 19 -12.41 -10.68 30.08
C LEU A 19 -11.70 -9.57 29.33
N ILE A 20 -10.36 -9.59 29.43
CA ILE A 20 -9.50 -8.98 28.44
C ILE A 20 -9.80 -9.84 27.21
N PHE A 21 -10.95 -9.56 26.57
CA PHE A 21 -11.06 -9.71 25.15
C PHE A 21 -9.90 -8.87 24.64
N ASN A 22 -8.77 -9.53 24.46
CA ASN A 22 -7.83 -9.18 23.43
C ASN A 22 -8.63 -9.31 22.14
N PHE A 23 -9.49 -8.32 21.87
CA PHE A 23 -9.74 -7.89 20.52
C PHE A 23 -8.35 -7.47 20.04
N SER A 24 -7.61 -8.45 19.51
CA SER A 24 -6.68 -8.16 18.44
C SER A 24 -7.56 -7.53 17.39
N PHE A 25 -7.69 -6.20 17.45
CA PHE A 25 -8.26 -5.42 16.37
C PHE A 25 -7.35 -5.76 15.19
N ALA A 26 -7.85 -6.67 14.37
CA ALA A 26 -7.23 -7.01 13.12
C ALA A 26 -7.16 -5.68 12.34
N HIS A 27 -5.96 -5.34 11.89
CA HIS A 27 -5.72 -4.02 11.31
C HIS A 27 -6.39 -3.99 9.95
N ALA A 28 -7.34 -3.07 9.76
CA ALA A 28 -7.84 -2.74 8.44
C ALA A 28 -6.98 -1.64 7.84
N TRP A 29 -6.61 -1.78 6.57
CA TRP A 29 -5.95 -0.73 5.80
C TRP A 29 -6.20 -0.90 4.31
N GLN A 30 -6.12 0.20 3.56
CA GLN A 30 -6.29 0.22 2.11
C GLN A 30 -5.31 1.22 1.51
N VAL A 31 -4.71 0.86 0.38
CA VAL A 31 -3.77 1.68 -0.37
C VAL A 31 -4.34 1.93 -1.76
N PRO A 32 -4.73 3.18 -2.08
CA PRO A 32 -5.00 3.58 -3.45
C PRO A 32 -3.71 3.61 -4.26
N VAL A 33 -3.70 2.90 -5.38
CA VAL A 33 -2.61 2.84 -6.35
C VAL A 33 -3.10 3.45 -7.66
N GLU A 34 -2.41 4.45 -8.17
CA GLU A 34 -2.72 5.08 -9.45
C GLU A 34 -1.64 4.71 -10.47
N VAL A 35 -2.06 4.05 -11.55
CA VAL A 35 -1.21 3.76 -12.72
C VAL A 35 -1.51 4.82 -13.76
N SER A 36 -0.50 5.54 -14.24
CA SER A 36 -0.69 6.65 -15.17
C SER A 36 0.37 6.73 -16.25
N ALA A 37 0.00 7.30 -17.38
CA ALA A 37 0.88 7.61 -18.50
C ALA A 37 0.42 8.92 -19.16
N TYR A 38 1.31 9.55 -19.91
CA TYR A 38 1.01 10.77 -20.67
C TYR A 38 0.89 10.46 -22.17
N ARG A 39 -0.18 10.95 -22.79
CA ARG A 39 -0.34 10.97 -24.25
C ARG A 39 0.64 11.97 -24.88
N ASP A 40 0.82 11.87 -26.20
CA ASP A 40 1.65 12.82 -26.98
C ASP A 40 1.17 14.27 -26.90
N ASN A 41 -0.12 14.48 -26.66
CA ASN A 41 -0.71 15.82 -26.47
C ASN A 41 -0.52 16.37 -25.03
N GLY A 42 0.20 15.64 -24.15
CA GLY A 42 0.42 16.02 -22.75
C GLY A 42 -0.73 15.67 -21.80
N GLU A 43 -1.80 15.04 -22.28
CA GLU A 43 -2.93 14.60 -21.46
C GLU A 43 -2.54 13.40 -20.59
N LYS A 44 -2.81 13.48 -19.27
CA LYS A 44 -2.61 12.38 -18.33
C LYS A 44 -3.77 11.39 -18.41
N VAL A 45 -3.46 10.14 -18.72
CA VAL A 45 -4.38 9.01 -18.64
C VAL A 45 -4.02 8.21 -17.41
N TYR A 46 -5.01 7.79 -16.63
CA TYR A 46 -4.75 7.05 -15.40
C TYR A 46 -5.83 6.00 -15.12
N ASN A 47 -5.44 4.99 -14.34
CA ASN A 47 -6.31 3.95 -13.81
C ASN A 47 -6.06 3.84 -12.30
N LYS A 48 -7.12 3.66 -11.51
CA LYS A 48 -7.04 3.61 -10.05
C LYS A 48 -7.37 2.21 -9.56
N LEU A 49 -6.46 1.65 -8.81
CA LEU A 49 -6.57 0.37 -8.14
C LEU A 49 -6.62 0.60 -6.63
N ILE A 50 -7.26 -0.31 -5.91
CA ILE A 50 -7.30 -0.30 -4.44
C ILE A 50 -6.93 -1.71 -3.98
N ILE A 51 -5.86 -1.79 -3.20
CA ILE A 51 -5.47 -3.01 -2.50
C ILE A 51 -5.61 -2.78 -1.00
N GLY A 52 -5.81 -3.83 -0.23
CA GLY A 52 -5.91 -3.68 1.20
C GLY A 52 -6.25 -4.95 1.94
N VAL A 53 -6.31 -4.83 3.25
CA VAL A 53 -6.77 -5.91 4.13
C VAL A 53 -7.85 -5.42 5.06
N GLU A 54 -8.82 -6.28 5.36
CA GLU A 54 -9.92 -5.97 6.25
C GLU A 54 -10.29 -7.20 7.11
N PRO A 55 -10.57 -7.01 8.41
CA PRO A 55 -11.14 -8.06 9.25
C PRO A 55 -12.50 -8.52 8.71
N GLY A 56 -12.62 -9.81 8.39
CA GLY A 56 -13.86 -10.39 7.85
C GLY A 56 -13.91 -10.45 6.33
N ALA A 57 -12.97 -9.83 5.62
CA ALA A 57 -12.74 -10.15 4.21
C ALA A 57 -12.14 -11.56 4.06
N THR A 58 -12.32 -12.16 2.89
CA THR A 58 -11.73 -13.47 2.56
C THR A 58 -10.57 -13.31 1.59
N ASN A 59 -9.81 -14.37 1.33
CA ASN A 59 -8.78 -14.36 0.29
C ASN A 59 -9.34 -14.69 -1.10
N ASN A 60 -10.63 -15.03 -1.18
CA ASN A 60 -11.34 -15.27 -2.42
C ASN A 60 -12.14 -14.02 -2.80
N PHE A 61 -12.55 -13.95 -4.07
CA PHE A 61 -13.44 -12.89 -4.55
C PHE A 61 -14.71 -12.77 -3.69
N ASP A 62 -14.98 -11.56 -3.20
CA ASP A 62 -16.17 -11.20 -2.43
C ASP A 62 -16.73 -9.85 -2.91
N ASN A 63 -17.98 -9.85 -3.39
CA ASN A 63 -18.66 -8.65 -3.89
C ASN A 63 -18.80 -7.52 -2.85
N LEU A 64 -18.68 -7.82 -1.55
CA LEU A 64 -18.70 -6.80 -0.51
C LEU A 64 -17.40 -5.99 -0.48
N TRP A 65 -16.29 -6.64 -0.79
CA TRP A 65 -14.94 -6.13 -0.59
C TRP A 65 -14.27 -5.75 -1.91
N ASP A 66 -14.55 -6.52 -2.95
CA ASP A 66 -13.91 -6.46 -4.25
C ASP A 66 -14.79 -5.78 -5.29
N THR A 67 -14.16 -5.26 -6.34
CA THR A 67 -14.86 -4.59 -7.44
C THR A 67 -14.28 -5.04 -8.77
N PRO A 68 -15.06 -5.70 -9.63
CA PRO A 68 -14.63 -6.06 -10.98
C PRO A 68 -14.15 -4.86 -11.79
N ALA A 69 -13.07 -5.04 -12.54
CA ALA A 69 -12.55 -4.03 -13.44
C ALA A 69 -13.42 -3.92 -14.68
N LEU A 70 -13.64 -2.68 -15.16
CA LEU A 70 -14.17 -2.48 -16.50
C LEU A 70 -13.05 -2.75 -17.51
N THR A 71 -13.19 -3.81 -18.31
CA THR A 71 -12.15 -4.27 -19.22
C THR A 71 -12.25 -3.70 -20.63
N SER A 72 -13.37 -3.06 -20.95
CA SER A 72 -13.68 -2.43 -22.24
C SER A 72 -14.15 -0.99 -22.03
N HIS A 73 -13.91 -0.12 -23.01
CA HIS A 73 -14.45 1.24 -22.94
C HIS A 73 -16.00 1.17 -22.98
N PRO A 74 -16.74 2.04 -22.26
CA PRO A 74 -18.21 2.05 -22.30
C PRO A 74 -18.75 2.39 -23.70
N ASP A 75 -17.99 3.16 -24.47
CA ASP A 75 -18.20 3.36 -25.90
C ASP A 75 -17.34 2.35 -26.68
N PRO A 76 -17.94 1.41 -27.45
CA PRO A 76 -17.21 0.39 -28.18
C PRO A 76 -16.29 0.94 -29.28
N ASP A 77 -16.49 2.18 -29.73
CA ASP A 77 -15.73 2.79 -30.82
C ASP A 77 -14.45 3.49 -30.34
N ILE A 78 -14.26 3.61 -29.02
CA ILE A 78 -13.11 4.31 -28.42
C ILE A 78 -12.19 3.30 -27.74
N PRO A 79 -10.89 3.21 -28.11
CA PRO A 79 -9.96 2.33 -27.43
C PRO A 79 -9.63 2.83 -26.01
N LEU A 80 -9.56 1.90 -25.06
CA LEU A 80 -8.99 2.17 -23.73
C LEU A 80 -7.48 2.40 -23.88
N LEU A 81 -7.03 3.60 -23.52
CA LEU A 81 -5.61 3.96 -23.66
C LEU A 81 -4.70 3.40 -22.58
N LEU A 82 -5.23 3.12 -21.39
CA LEU A 82 -4.48 2.54 -20.29
C LEU A 82 -5.39 1.61 -19.50
N LYS A 83 -5.01 0.35 -19.44
CA LYS A 83 -5.75 -0.68 -18.73
C LYS A 83 -4.85 -1.31 -17.69
N ALA A 84 -5.11 -0.99 -16.43
CA ALA A 84 -4.50 -1.65 -15.29
C ALA A 84 -5.58 -2.32 -14.44
N TYR A 85 -5.29 -3.50 -13.90
CA TYR A 85 -6.19 -4.24 -13.03
C TYR A 85 -5.40 -5.20 -12.14
N LEU A 86 -6.06 -5.67 -11.08
CA LEU A 86 -5.58 -6.69 -10.16
C LEU A 86 -6.07 -8.06 -10.65
N ASN A 87 -5.21 -9.06 -10.68
CA ASN A 87 -5.61 -10.45 -10.91
C ASN A 87 -5.96 -11.09 -9.57
N SER A 88 -7.22 -11.52 -9.45
CA SER A 88 -7.65 -12.34 -8.33
C SER A 88 -7.94 -13.76 -8.79
N LYS A 89 -7.40 -14.72 -8.05
CA LYS A 89 -7.73 -16.14 -8.23
C LYS A 89 -9.10 -16.37 -7.61
N GLY A 90 -10.14 -16.37 -8.43
CA GLY A 90 -11.47 -16.78 -8.01
C GLY A 90 -11.46 -18.22 -7.48
N SER A 91 -12.44 -18.56 -6.63
CA SER A 91 -12.59 -19.91 -6.05
C SER A 91 -12.86 -21.03 -7.09
N GLY A 92 -12.92 -20.69 -8.38
CA GLY A 92 -13.13 -21.62 -9.48
C GLY A 92 -12.54 -21.12 -10.80
N LYS A 93 -11.22 -21.18 -10.95
CA LYS A 93 -10.44 -21.22 -12.21
C LYS A 93 -10.56 -20.09 -13.25
N GLU A 94 -11.50 -19.15 -13.13
CA GLU A 94 -11.53 -17.96 -13.98
C GLU A 94 -10.80 -16.81 -13.27
N ASP A 95 -9.78 -16.27 -13.94
CA ASP A 95 -9.05 -15.10 -13.47
C ASP A 95 -10.00 -13.89 -13.50
N VAL A 96 -10.32 -13.36 -12.31
CA VAL A 96 -11.17 -12.18 -12.19
C VAL A 96 -10.29 -10.95 -12.18
N LYS A 97 -10.52 -10.04 -13.13
CA LYS A 97 -9.84 -8.73 -13.21
C LYS A 97 -10.57 -7.74 -12.29
N LEU A 98 -9.86 -7.13 -11.34
CA LEU A 98 -10.44 -6.25 -10.32
C LEU A 98 -9.81 -4.86 -10.32
N TRP A 99 -10.59 -3.82 -9.98
CA TRP A 99 -10.07 -2.51 -9.58
C TRP A 99 -9.87 -2.41 -8.06
N LYS A 100 -10.57 -3.24 -7.29
CA LYS A 100 -10.45 -3.30 -5.84
C LYS A 100 -10.37 -4.75 -5.40
N ASP A 101 -9.34 -5.10 -4.64
CA ASP A 101 -9.11 -6.41 -4.05
C ASP A 101 -8.74 -6.23 -2.57
N ILE A 102 -9.69 -6.48 -1.67
CA ILE A 102 -9.48 -6.36 -0.22
C ILE A 102 -9.51 -7.76 0.39
N ARG A 103 -8.39 -8.15 0.99
CA ARG A 103 -8.19 -9.51 1.48
C ARG A 103 -8.35 -9.63 2.99
N GLY A 104 -8.61 -10.84 3.44
CA GLY A 104 -8.65 -11.14 4.86
C GLY A 104 -7.30 -10.87 5.54
N VAL A 105 -7.34 -10.51 6.82
CA VAL A 105 -6.13 -10.38 7.65
C VAL A 105 -5.53 -11.77 7.90
N SER A 106 -4.71 -12.23 6.97
CA SER A 106 -4.03 -13.51 7.01
C SER A 106 -2.77 -13.44 7.90
N LYS A 107 -2.34 -14.59 8.45
CA LYS A 107 -1.06 -14.71 9.18
C LYS A 107 0.14 -14.90 8.25
N SER A 108 -0.09 -15.14 6.97
CA SER A 108 0.92 -15.33 5.94
C SER A 108 0.98 -14.14 4.99
N ASP A 109 2.00 -14.15 4.14
CA ASP A 109 2.20 -13.16 3.09
C ASP A 109 1.00 -13.13 2.14
N THR A 110 0.72 -11.94 1.63
CA THR A 110 -0.39 -11.65 0.72
C THR A 110 0.13 -10.91 -0.50
N THR A 111 -0.19 -11.41 -1.68
CA THR A 111 0.31 -10.83 -2.95
C THR A 111 -0.85 -10.39 -3.84
N TRP A 112 -0.83 -9.14 -4.27
CA TRP A 112 -1.72 -8.61 -5.30
C TRP A 112 -0.96 -8.46 -6.60
N ASP A 113 -1.39 -9.17 -7.64
CA ASP A 113 -0.76 -9.12 -8.96
C ASP A 113 -1.44 -8.05 -9.81
N ILE A 114 -0.70 -7.01 -10.16
CA ILE A 114 -1.13 -5.93 -11.04
C ILE A 114 -0.70 -6.26 -12.47
N THR A 115 -1.63 -6.22 -13.41
CA THR A 115 -1.32 -6.28 -14.83
C THR A 115 -1.70 -4.97 -15.49
N ILE A 116 -0.78 -4.44 -16.31
CA ILE A 116 -0.99 -3.27 -17.15
C ILE A 116 -0.98 -3.76 -18.60
N ASP A 117 -2.14 -3.93 -19.23
CA ASP A 117 -2.33 -4.70 -20.48
C ASP A 117 -2.08 -3.90 -21.77
N SER A 118 -2.26 -2.58 -21.74
CA SER A 118 -2.31 -1.73 -22.93
C SER A 118 -1.28 -0.62 -22.80
N LEU A 119 -0.01 -1.01 -22.82
CA LEU A 119 1.11 -0.08 -22.72
C LEU A 119 1.58 0.35 -24.12
N PRO A 120 1.40 1.62 -24.51
CA PRO A 120 2.03 2.14 -25.71
C PRO A 120 3.56 2.19 -25.54
N SER A 121 4.30 1.65 -26.52
CA SER A 121 5.77 1.66 -26.56
C SER A 121 6.33 3.09 -26.44
N GLY A 122 7.48 3.20 -25.76
CA GLY A 122 8.20 4.45 -25.57
C GLY A 122 7.55 5.43 -24.59
N LYS A 123 6.45 5.05 -23.92
CA LYS A 123 5.84 5.88 -22.87
C LYS A 123 6.40 5.59 -21.50
N ALA A 124 6.61 6.64 -20.72
CA ALA A 124 6.89 6.54 -19.30
C ALA A 124 5.57 6.24 -18.56
N VAL A 125 5.56 5.15 -17.82
CA VAL A 125 4.43 4.75 -16.97
C VAL A 125 4.82 4.94 -15.52
N ILE A 126 3.95 5.62 -14.79
CA ILE A 126 4.15 6.01 -13.41
C ILE A 126 3.08 5.33 -12.57
N ILE A 127 3.52 4.53 -11.62
CA ILE A 127 2.69 3.94 -10.59
C ILE A 127 2.93 4.73 -9.32
N SER A 128 1.88 5.30 -8.76
CA SER A 128 1.96 6.13 -7.56
C SER A 128 0.98 5.64 -6.52
N TRP A 129 1.29 5.87 -5.25
CA TRP A 129 0.45 5.45 -4.15
C TRP A 129 0.52 6.46 -3.01
N VAL A 130 -0.52 6.43 -2.18
CA VAL A 130 -0.49 7.15 -0.91
C VAL A 130 0.23 6.28 0.10
N SER A 131 1.35 6.77 0.64
CA SER A 131 2.12 6.05 1.66
C SER A 131 1.20 5.64 2.83
N PRO A 132 1.15 4.36 3.22
CA PRO A 132 0.30 3.85 4.29
C PRO A 132 0.86 4.19 5.68
N PHE A 133 1.26 5.44 5.92
CA PHE A 133 1.90 5.85 7.17
C PHE A 133 0.98 5.61 8.36
N GLY A 134 1.45 4.82 9.33
CA GLY A 134 0.66 4.44 10.51
C GLY A 134 -0.42 3.39 10.26
N MET A 135 -0.55 2.86 9.04
CA MET A 135 -1.47 1.76 8.70
C MET A 135 -0.80 0.38 8.71
N LEU A 136 0.53 0.33 8.80
CA LEU A 136 1.27 -0.91 8.96
C LEU A 136 1.77 -1.02 10.41
N LYS A 137 1.64 -2.20 11.01
CA LYS A 137 2.20 -2.49 12.34
C LYS A 137 3.70 -2.79 12.24
N THR A 138 4.38 -2.70 13.38
CA THR A 138 5.78 -3.14 13.50
C THR A 138 5.94 -4.59 13.04
N GLY A 139 6.91 -4.83 12.15
CA GLY A 139 7.15 -6.14 11.53
C GLY A 139 6.28 -6.42 10.30
N GLU A 140 5.37 -5.53 9.92
CA GLU A 140 4.67 -5.60 8.65
C GLU A 140 5.41 -4.78 7.60
N ARG A 141 5.51 -5.32 6.38
CA ARG A 141 6.16 -4.67 5.24
C ARG A 141 5.27 -4.76 4.01
N LEU A 142 5.28 -3.71 3.21
CA LEU A 142 4.55 -3.64 1.94
C LEU A 142 5.51 -3.20 0.84
N VAL A 143 5.67 -4.03 -0.19
CA VAL A 143 6.58 -3.76 -1.31
C VAL A 143 5.90 -3.89 -2.65
N LEU A 144 6.30 -3.05 -3.60
CA LEU A 144 6.03 -3.24 -5.01
C LEU A 144 7.21 -3.99 -5.65
N LYS A 145 6.92 -5.05 -6.39
CA LYS A 145 7.88 -5.84 -7.17
C LYS A 145 7.64 -5.64 -8.65
N ASP A 146 8.70 -5.36 -9.39
CA ASP A 146 8.68 -5.39 -10.84
C ASP A 146 9.07 -6.78 -11.34
N ASN A 147 8.11 -7.58 -11.78
CA ASN A 147 8.32 -8.98 -12.11
C ASN A 147 9.17 -9.18 -13.38
N GLU A 148 9.39 -8.12 -14.15
CA GLU A 148 10.20 -8.15 -15.38
C GLU A 148 11.61 -7.62 -15.17
N LYS A 149 11.85 -6.85 -14.11
CA LYS A 149 13.19 -6.38 -13.77
C LYS A 149 13.74 -7.18 -12.62
N VAL A 150 14.85 -7.84 -12.90
CA VAL A 150 15.55 -8.68 -11.94
C VAL A 150 16.83 -7.96 -11.51
N GLY A 151 17.08 -7.95 -10.20
CA GLY A 151 18.32 -7.46 -9.60
C GLY A 151 19.48 -8.41 -9.81
N ASP A 152 20.64 -8.05 -9.26
CA ASP A 152 21.88 -8.82 -9.38
C ASP A 152 21.78 -10.23 -8.74
N ASP A 153 20.79 -10.45 -7.87
CA ASP A 153 20.51 -11.68 -7.12
C ASP A 153 19.44 -12.57 -7.78
N ASP A 154 19.08 -12.30 -9.03
CA ASP A 154 18.01 -12.98 -9.76
C ASP A 154 16.62 -12.84 -9.08
N GLN A 155 16.44 -11.84 -8.22
CA GLN A 155 15.14 -11.49 -7.62
C GLN A 155 14.51 -10.26 -8.26
N PRO A 156 13.17 -10.17 -8.35
CA PRO A 156 12.49 -8.96 -8.80
C PRO A 156 12.93 -7.73 -8.02
N ILE A 157 13.17 -6.61 -8.70
CA ILE A 157 13.49 -5.34 -8.05
C ILE A 157 12.32 -4.95 -7.15
N GLU A 158 12.62 -4.76 -5.87
CA GLU A 158 11.66 -4.34 -4.86
C GLU A 158 11.72 -2.83 -4.63
N THR A 159 10.57 -2.20 -4.51
CA THR A 159 10.40 -0.82 -4.04
C THR A 159 9.55 -0.84 -2.78
N ASP A 160 10.07 -0.32 -1.67
CA ASP A 160 9.32 -0.22 -0.43
C ASP A 160 8.25 0.87 -0.52
N ILE A 161 6.99 0.51 -0.33
CA ILE A 161 5.83 1.41 -0.45
C ILE A 161 5.78 2.43 0.69
N THR A 162 6.49 2.19 1.79
CA THR A 162 6.59 3.13 2.91
C THR A 162 7.67 4.19 2.69
N GLU A 163 8.72 3.86 1.94
CA GLU A 163 9.87 4.75 1.69
C GLU A 163 9.74 5.56 0.40
N ALA A 164 9.03 5.03 -0.59
CA ALA A 164 8.72 5.72 -1.84
C ALA A 164 7.21 6.00 -1.96
N SER A 165 6.84 6.95 -2.83
CA SER A 165 5.45 7.24 -3.19
C SER A 165 5.12 6.90 -4.65
N SER A 166 6.13 6.50 -5.42
CA SER A 166 5.96 6.14 -6.82
C SER A 166 7.09 5.28 -7.35
N TYR A 167 6.77 4.49 -8.37
CA TYR A 167 7.68 3.74 -9.23
C TYR A 167 7.42 4.11 -10.69
N ALA A 168 8.46 4.25 -11.50
CA ALA A 168 8.33 4.57 -12.91
C ALA A 168 9.19 3.66 -13.78
N PHE A 169 8.67 3.30 -14.94
CA PHE A 169 9.40 2.55 -15.96
C PHE A 169 9.05 3.07 -17.35
N LEU A 170 9.92 2.78 -18.32
CA LEU A 170 9.67 3.03 -19.73
C LEU A 170 9.07 1.76 -20.35
N SER A 171 8.01 1.90 -21.14
CA SER A 171 7.48 0.77 -21.91
C SER A 171 8.40 0.47 -23.07
N ASP A 172 9.06 -0.69 -23.05
CA ASP A 172 10.03 -1.08 -24.08
C ASP A 172 9.31 -1.48 -25.38
N GLU A 173 8.19 -2.19 -25.28
CA GLU A 173 7.38 -2.66 -26.42
C GLU A 173 5.88 -2.40 -26.19
N ASP A 174 5.09 -2.55 -27.25
CA ASP A 174 3.63 -2.62 -27.12
C ASP A 174 3.28 -3.96 -26.48
N GLY A 175 2.67 -3.93 -25.30
CA GLY A 175 2.37 -5.16 -24.58
C GLY A 175 1.81 -4.96 -23.20
N SER A 176 2.02 -5.98 -22.36
CA SER A 176 1.61 -5.97 -20.96
C SER A 176 2.82 -5.93 -20.02
N ARG A 177 2.64 -5.29 -18.87
CA ARG A 177 3.60 -5.30 -17.75
C ARG A 177 2.99 -5.98 -16.54
N SER A 178 3.74 -6.87 -15.89
CA SER A 178 3.33 -7.53 -14.65
C SER A 178 4.09 -6.99 -13.44
N LEU A 179 3.37 -6.60 -12.40
CA LEU A 179 3.92 -6.14 -11.12
C LEU A 179 3.19 -6.84 -9.99
N SER A 180 3.83 -6.96 -8.83
CA SER A 180 3.19 -7.58 -7.66
C SER A 180 3.38 -6.70 -6.44
N VAL A 181 2.29 -6.40 -5.73
CA VAL A 181 2.38 -5.81 -4.39
C VAL A 181 2.37 -6.93 -3.37
N VAL A 182 3.41 -7.02 -2.55
CA VAL A 182 3.57 -8.06 -1.54
C VAL A 182 3.51 -7.44 -0.16
N PHE A 183 2.53 -7.89 0.62
CA PHE A 183 2.43 -7.65 2.05
C PHE A 183 2.99 -8.85 2.80
N SER A 184 3.98 -8.62 3.65
CA SER A 184 4.57 -9.65 4.50
C SER A 184 4.48 -9.28 5.97
N LYS A 185 4.35 -10.32 6.80
CA LYS A 185 4.40 -10.21 8.26
C LYS A 185 5.62 -10.97 8.74
N GLU A 186 6.57 -10.25 9.34
CA GLU A 186 7.70 -10.88 9.99
C GLU A 186 7.16 -11.74 11.16
N SER A 187 7.33 -13.05 11.04
CA SER A 187 6.83 -13.98 12.03
C SER A 187 7.67 -13.81 13.30
N THR A 188 7.02 -13.37 14.38
CA THR A 188 7.60 -13.39 15.72
C THR A 188 7.68 -14.84 16.21
N SER A 189 8.54 -15.65 15.60
CA SER A 189 8.85 -17.01 16.04
C SER A 189 10.35 -17.15 16.23
N GLY A 190 10.78 -16.98 17.47
CA GLY A 190 12.01 -17.54 18.01
C GLY A 190 13.30 -16.89 17.51
N SER A 191 13.98 -16.19 18.41
CA SER A 191 15.39 -15.85 18.30
C SER A 191 16.21 -17.00 17.71
N LYS A 192 16.69 -16.83 16.48
CA LYS A 192 17.98 -17.38 16.07
C LYS A 192 18.90 -16.21 15.79
N SER A 193 19.74 -15.95 16.77
CA SER A 193 20.99 -15.22 16.61
C SER A 193 21.80 -15.85 15.48
N GLY A 194 21.70 -15.28 14.29
CA GLY A 194 22.58 -15.54 13.15
C GLY A 194 23.03 -14.19 12.63
N GLY A 195 24.16 -13.71 13.14
CA GLY A 195 24.77 -12.47 12.67
C GLY A 195 25.11 -12.58 11.19
N GLY A 196 24.64 -11.59 10.42
CA GLY A 196 24.91 -11.45 9.00
C GLY A 196 24.69 -9.99 8.60
N SER A 197 25.67 -9.15 8.94
CA SER A 197 25.78 -7.78 8.44
C SER A 197 25.95 -7.82 6.91
N GLY A 198 24.92 -7.42 6.18
CA GLY A 198 24.92 -7.36 4.72
C GLY A 198 24.01 -6.24 4.23
N PHE A 199 24.24 -5.02 4.72
CA PHE A 199 23.62 -3.81 4.17
C PHE A 199 24.18 -3.58 2.76
N GLY A 200 23.53 -4.18 1.77
CA GLY A 200 23.72 -3.86 0.35
C GLY A 200 23.09 -2.51 0.06
N CYS A 201 23.92 -1.48 0.01
CA CYS A 201 23.57 -0.14 -0.45
C CYS A 201 23.24 -0.19 -1.96
N GLY A 202 22.01 -0.54 -2.29
CA GLY A 202 21.46 -0.33 -3.63
C GLY A 202 21.13 1.16 -3.80
N THR A 203 22.04 1.93 -4.37
CA THR A 203 21.82 3.35 -4.67
C THR A 203 20.60 3.50 -5.59
N VAL A 204 19.50 4.03 -5.05
CA VAL A 204 18.41 4.59 -5.87
C VAL A 204 19.02 5.75 -6.67
N ARG A 205 19.14 5.60 -7.99
CA ARG A 205 19.43 6.74 -8.86
C ARG A 205 18.18 7.60 -8.90
N PHE A 206 18.19 8.70 -8.16
CA PHE A 206 17.26 9.79 -8.38
C PHE A 206 17.46 10.30 -9.81
N TYR A 207 16.45 10.13 -10.66
CA TYR A 207 16.40 10.75 -11.97
C TYR A 207 16.13 12.25 -11.76
N ASN A 208 17.19 13.01 -11.49
CA ASN A 208 17.21 14.46 -11.60
C ASN A 208 17.66 14.84 -13.01
N ASP A 209 16.90 14.46 -14.03
CA ASP A 209 17.03 15.07 -15.35
C ASP A 209 15.87 16.04 -15.53
N ALA A 210 16.25 17.32 -15.59
CA ALA A 210 15.38 18.41 -15.92
C ALA A 210 14.66 18.15 -17.26
N PRO A 211 13.39 18.59 -17.41
CA PRO A 211 12.75 18.58 -18.71
C PRO A 211 13.56 19.45 -19.70
N PRO A 212 13.59 19.09 -21.00
CA PRO A 212 14.32 19.85 -22.00
C PRO A 212 13.84 21.31 -22.02
N ALA A 213 14.82 22.21 -22.05
CA ALA A 213 14.67 23.65 -21.92
C ALA A 213 13.64 24.23 -22.92
N GLY A 214 12.61 24.89 -22.37
CA GLY A 214 11.64 25.65 -23.14
C GLY A 214 10.69 26.45 -22.26
N GLY A 215 11.11 27.65 -21.82
CA GLY A 215 10.20 28.76 -21.51
C GLY A 215 9.66 28.93 -20.08
N SER A 216 10.36 29.79 -19.33
CA SER A 216 9.81 30.81 -18.41
C SER A 216 9.04 30.40 -17.13
N ALA A 217 9.81 30.18 -16.05
CA ALA A 217 9.81 30.90 -14.77
C ALA A 217 8.58 30.91 -13.80
N VAL A 218 8.95 30.75 -12.51
CA VAL A 218 8.31 31.15 -11.22
C VAL A 218 7.09 30.33 -10.75
N ILE A 219 6.91 29.83 -9.51
CA ILE A 219 7.40 30.11 -8.14
C ILE A 219 7.48 28.79 -7.35
N GLY A 220 8.57 28.57 -6.62
CA GLY A 220 8.65 27.52 -5.59
C GLY A 220 8.00 27.99 -4.28
N ILE A 221 7.05 27.21 -3.76
CA ILE A 221 6.56 27.36 -2.39
C ILE A 221 7.16 26.22 -1.56
N ILE A 222 8.16 26.55 -0.76
CA ILE A 222 8.63 25.73 0.34
C ILE A 222 7.78 26.10 1.55
N VAL A 223 6.86 25.21 1.95
CA VAL A 223 6.20 25.31 3.26
C VAL A 223 6.98 24.45 4.25
N LEU A 224 7.88 25.07 5.00
CA LEU A 224 8.49 24.46 6.19
C LEU A 224 7.64 24.84 7.42
N PHE A 225 6.74 23.96 7.83
CA PHE A 225 6.19 24.02 9.18
C PHE A 225 7.19 23.36 10.14
N SER A 226 8.04 24.18 10.77
CA SER A 226 8.84 23.77 11.92
C SER A 226 8.08 24.19 13.19
N PRO A 227 7.61 23.26 14.05
CA PRO A 227 6.84 23.60 15.23
C PRO A 227 7.69 23.48 16.49
N VAL A 228 8.79 24.21 16.62
CA VAL A 228 9.52 24.28 17.91
C VAL A 228 10.22 25.63 18.02
N ILE A 229 10.17 26.24 19.21
CA ILE A 229 10.84 27.48 19.65
C ILE A 229 9.97 28.74 19.52
N PHE A 230 8.85 28.82 20.26
CA PHE A 230 8.31 30.11 20.70
C PHE A 230 7.48 30.00 21.99
N PHE A 231 7.99 29.37 23.04
CA PHE A 231 7.44 29.49 24.41
C PHE A 231 8.53 29.40 25.48
N ARG A 232 9.53 30.28 25.41
CA ARG A 232 10.46 30.56 26.53
C ARG A 232 10.85 32.04 26.63
N LEU A 233 9.93 32.96 26.39
CA LEU A 233 10.15 34.40 26.63
C LEU A 233 8.93 35.13 27.22
N ILE A 234 8.21 34.50 28.16
CA ILE A 234 7.39 35.23 29.14
C ILE A 234 7.69 34.68 30.53
N ARG A 235 8.87 35.00 31.03
CA ARG A 235 9.16 35.06 32.47
C ARG A 235 10.31 36.03 32.67
N ASN A 236 9.99 37.32 32.67
CA ASN A 236 10.53 38.30 33.63
C ASN A 236 10.03 39.71 33.27
N ARG A 237 9.56 40.42 34.30
CA ARG A 237 9.16 41.84 34.40
C ARG A 237 7.68 42.16 34.19
N SER A 238 6.88 41.94 35.24
CA SER A 238 6.46 42.99 36.17
C SER A 238 5.83 42.34 37.40
#